data_AF-A0A4Q8L479-F1
#
_entry.id   AF-A0A4Q8L479-F1
#
_cell.length_a   1.000
_cell.length_b   1.000
_cell.length_c   1.000
_cell.angle_alpha   90.00
_cell.angle_beta   90.00
_cell.angle_gamma   90.00
#
_symmetry.space_group_name_H-M   'P 1'
#
loop_
_entity.id
_entity.type
_entity.pdbx_description
1 polymer ?
#
loop_
_entity_poly.entity_id
_entity_poly.type
_entity_poly.pdbx_seq_one_letter_code
_entity_poly.pdbx_strand_id
1 'polypeptide(L)'
;MQTAVPIYFGSPAAAQLAADLRDHGLAVVETMRTAADHLADEVERELGLPPDSDDGEDFLLHLSCLIEPAQEFGWIDYYVYPRAFALDAMAAKPLVAAAVQQWAGAGRPARYTAQISR
;
A
#
# COMPACT_ATOMS: atom_id res chain seq x y z
N MET A 1 -9.29 16.47 6.31
CA MET A 1 -9.74 15.07 6.55
C MET A 1 -8.48 14.23 6.77
N GLN A 2 -8.46 13.32 7.74
CA GLN A 2 -7.28 12.50 8.01
C GLN A 2 -7.34 11.21 7.18
N THR A 3 -6.24 10.83 6.52
CA THR A 3 -6.11 9.56 5.79
C THR A 3 -5.19 8.64 6.58
N ALA A 4 -5.70 7.48 6.98
CA ALA A 4 -4.88 6.43 7.57
C ALA A 4 -4.16 5.66 6.44
N VAL A 5 -2.86 5.46 6.58
CA VAL A 5 -2.05 4.68 5.62
C VAL A 5 -1.28 3.61 6.39
N PRO A 6 -1.74 2.35 6.35
CA PRO A 6 -1.01 1.22 6.90
C PRO A 6 0.31 0.99 6.16
N ILE A 7 1.33 0.62 6.92
CA ILE A 7 2.68 0.31 6.46
C ILE A 7 3.11 -1.01 7.08
N TYR A 8 3.64 -1.89 6.24
CA TYR A 8 4.18 -3.17 6.63
C TYR A 8 5.65 -3.25 6.24
N PHE A 9 6.47 -3.83 7.12
CA PHE A 9 7.83 -4.22 6.81
C PHE A 9 7.92 -5.74 6.73
N GLY A 10 8.41 -6.25 5.60
CA GLY A 10 8.42 -7.66 5.25
C GLY A 10 7.14 -8.11 4.54
N SER A 11 6.77 -9.37 4.69
CA SER A 11 5.61 -9.96 4.01
C SER A 11 4.45 -10.15 5.00
N PRO A 12 3.44 -9.25 5.00
CA PRO A 12 2.24 -9.43 5.82
C PRO A 12 1.38 -10.57 5.29
N ALA A 13 0.50 -11.10 6.13
CA ALA A 13 -0.54 -12.00 5.67
C ALA A 13 -1.47 -11.26 4.69
N ALA A 14 -1.73 -11.84 3.52
CA ALA A 14 -2.59 -11.25 2.49
C ALA A 14 -3.97 -10.85 3.02
N ALA A 15 -4.60 -11.68 3.85
CA ALA A 15 -5.90 -11.40 4.47
C ALA A 15 -5.88 -10.11 5.32
N GLN A 16 -4.77 -9.84 6.00
CA GLN A 16 -4.61 -8.65 6.83
C GLN A 16 -4.40 -7.39 5.99
N LEU A 17 -3.62 -7.50 4.90
CA LEU A 17 -3.43 -6.40 3.95
C LEU A 17 -4.73 -6.10 3.18
N ALA A 18 -5.48 -7.14 2.78
CA ALA A 18 -6.77 -7.00 2.13
C ALA A 18 -7.82 -6.32 3.04
N ALA A 19 -7.83 -6.64 4.35
CA ALA A 19 -8.70 -5.95 5.31
C ALA A 19 -8.38 -4.45 5.39
N ASP A 20 -7.10 -4.11 5.54
CA ASP A 20 -6.64 -2.72 5.58
C ASP A 20 -6.95 -1.97 4.28
N LEU A 21 -6.84 -2.62 3.12
CA LEU A 21 -7.18 -2.04 1.82
C LEU A 21 -8.68 -1.78 1.68
N ARG A 22 -9.54 -2.65 2.23
CA ARG A 22 -10.99 -2.38 2.27
C ARG A 22 -11.34 -1.18 3.16
N ASP A 23 -10.61 -1.00 4.25
CA ASP A 23 -10.88 0.07 5.22
C ASP A 23 -10.29 1.42 4.81
N HIS A 24 -9.15 1.41 4.11
CA HIS A 24 -8.36 2.62 3.85
C HIS A 24 -8.11 2.91 2.37
N GLY A 25 -8.27 1.92 1.50
CA GLY A 25 -8.02 2.03 0.06
C GLY A 25 -6.56 2.14 -0.36
N LEU A 26 -5.63 2.30 0.60
CA LEU A 26 -4.20 2.45 0.35
C LEU A 26 -3.41 1.77 1.47
N ALA A 27 -2.41 0.97 1.10
CA ALA A 27 -1.46 0.39 2.04
C ALA A 27 -0.06 0.32 1.42
N VAL A 28 0.96 0.39 2.25
CA VAL A 28 2.38 0.39 1.85
C VAL A 28 3.03 -0.88 2.37
N VAL A 29 3.88 -1.47 1.55
CA VAL A 29 4.68 -2.65 1.94
C VAL A 29 6.13 -2.39 1.54
N GLU A 30 6.99 -2.31 2.54
CA GLU A 30 8.43 -2.41 2.34
C GLU A 30 8.80 -3.90 2.37
N THR A 31 9.04 -4.47 1.20
CA THR A 31 9.53 -5.84 1.04
C THR A 31 10.38 -5.99 -0.23
N MET A 32 10.93 -7.18 -0.43
CA MET A 32 11.58 -7.52 -1.70
C MET A 32 10.56 -7.52 -2.84
N ARG A 33 10.94 -6.97 -4.01
CA ARG A 33 10.09 -6.89 -5.20
C ARG A 33 9.34 -8.20 -5.53
N THR A 34 10.05 -9.33 -5.53
CA THR A 34 9.45 -10.65 -5.80
C THR A 34 8.41 -11.05 -4.75
N ALA A 35 8.60 -10.66 -3.49
CA ALA A 35 7.64 -10.90 -2.43
C ALA A 35 6.42 -9.97 -2.55
N ALA A 36 6.61 -8.73 -3.04
CA ALA A 36 5.51 -7.81 -3.32
C ALA A 36 4.62 -8.31 -4.47
N ASP A 37 5.23 -8.83 -5.54
CA ASP A 37 4.50 -9.41 -6.67
C ASP A 37 3.64 -10.61 -6.22
N HIS A 38 4.23 -11.57 -5.48
CA HIS A 38 3.47 -12.70 -4.93
C HIS A 38 2.36 -12.28 -3.97
N LEU A 39 2.61 -11.25 -3.17
CA LEU A 39 1.61 -10.71 -2.25
C LEU A 39 0.44 -10.06 -2.99
N ALA A 40 0.66 -9.44 -4.16
CA ALA A 40 -0.41 -8.87 -4.98
C ALA A 40 -1.42 -9.95 -5.37
N ASP A 41 -0.95 -11.06 -5.93
CA ASP A 41 -1.81 -12.19 -6.34
C ASP A 41 -2.62 -12.76 -5.17
N GLU A 42 -2.01 -12.87 -3.99
CA GLU A 42 -2.70 -13.36 -2.79
C GLU A 42 -3.75 -12.36 -2.30
N VAL A 43 -3.43 -11.07 -2.29
CA VAL A 43 -4.36 -10.01 -1.88
C VAL A 43 -5.54 -9.90 -2.83
N GLU A 44 -5.33 -10.04 -4.14
CA GLU A 44 -6.43 -10.06 -5.12
C GLU A 44 -7.44 -11.18 -4.82
N ARG A 45 -6.94 -12.40 -4.53
CA ARG A 45 -7.79 -13.53 -4.11
C ARG A 45 -8.54 -13.23 -2.82
N GLU A 46 -7.86 -12.66 -1.82
CA GLU A 46 -8.46 -12.28 -0.54
C GLU A 46 -9.50 -11.17 -0.69
N LEU A 47 -9.32 -10.26 -1.65
CA LEU A 47 -10.29 -9.22 -2.01
C LEU A 47 -11.47 -9.78 -2.81
N GLY A 48 -11.36 -10.99 -3.36
CA GLY A 48 -12.36 -11.61 -4.23
C GLY A 48 -12.37 -11.01 -5.63
N LEU A 49 -11.24 -10.46 -6.07
CA LEU A 49 -11.09 -9.86 -7.39
C LEU A 49 -10.97 -10.96 -8.46
N PRO A 50 -11.59 -10.77 -9.64
CA PRO A 50 -11.47 -11.72 -10.72
C PRO A 50 -10.02 -11.77 -11.22
N PRO A 51 -9.47 -12.97 -11.50
CA PRO A 51 -8.19 -13.07 -12.19
C PRO A 51 -8.34 -12.51 -13.60
N ASP A 52 -7.43 -11.62 -14.02
CA ASP A 52 -7.32 -11.09 -15.39
C ASP A 52 -8.59 -10.41 -15.95
N SER A 53 -9.14 -9.40 -15.25
CA SER A 53 -10.17 -8.54 -15.86
C SER A 53 -9.53 -7.35 -16.58
N ASP A 54 -9.38 -7.45 -17.90
CA ASP A 54 -9.07 -6.31 -18.78
C ASP A 54 -10.18 -5.23 -18.76
N ASP A 55 -11.39 -5.58 -18.30
CA ASP A 55 -12.60 -4.74 -18.30
C ASP A 55 -13.17 -4.46 -16.89
N GLY A 56 -12.44 -4.77 -15.81
CA GLY A 56 -12.98 -4.72 -14.45
C GLY A 56 -13.08 -3.32 -13.84
N GLU A 57 -14.26 -2.94 -13.33
CA GLU A 57 -14.44 -1.75 -12.47
C GLU A 57 -13.78 -1.93 -11.07
N ASP A 58 -13.43 -3.17 -10.71
CA ASP A 58 -12.87 -3.54 -9.40
C ASP A 58 -11.54 -4.29 -9.60
N PHE A 59 -10.43 -3.64 -9.24
CA PHE A 59 -9.07 -4.13 -9.44
C PHE A 59 -8.14 -3.65 -8.32
N LEU A 60 -6.99 -4.30 -8.19
CA LEU A 60 -5.91 -3.88 -7.30
C LEU A 60 -4.80 -3.23 -8.13
N LEU A 61 -4.34 -2.05 -7.72
CA LEU A 61 -3.13 -1.47 -8.30
C LEU A 61 -1.95 -1.78 -7.40
N HIS A 62 -0.99 -2.53 -7.91
CA HIS A 62 0.34 -2.66 -7.30
C HIS A 62 1.31 -1.71 -8.01
N LEU A 63 1.80 -0.72 -7.25
CA LEU A 63 2.66 0.34 -7.74
C LEU A 63 3.92 0.45 -6.87
N SER A 64 4.95 1.10 -7.38
CA SER A 64 6.13 1.44 -6.58
C SER A 64 6.55 2.88 -6.81
N CYS A 65 7.19 3.48 -5.80
CA CYS A 65 7.79 4.80 -5.94
C CYS A 65 9.09 4.93 -5.16
N LEU A 66 10.00 5.76 -5.67
CA LEU A 66 11.21 6.15 -4.97
C LEU A 66 10.85 7.16 -3.86
N ILE A 67 11.28 6.88 -2.63
CA ILE A 67 11.11 7.77 -1.48
C ILE A 67 12.44 8.44 -1.16
N GLU A 68 12.41 9.78 -1.03
CA GLU A 68 13.58 10.57 -0.70
C GLU A 68 13.81 10.68 0.82
N PRO A 69 15.07 10.73 1.30
CA PRO A 69 16.29 10.57 0.51
C PRO A 69 16.47 9.12 0.05
N ALA A 70 16.75 8.91 -1.24
CA ALA A 70 16.81 7.58 -1.86
C ALA A 70 17.79 6.61 -1.17
N GLN A 71 18.86 7.14 -0.57
CA GLN A 71 19.85 6.37 0.19
C GLN A 71 19.33 5.79 1.52
N GLU A 72 18.22 6.32 2.03
CA GLU A 72 17.62 5.91 3.30
C GLU A 72 16.41 4.98 3.13
N PHE A 73 15.61 5.21 2.07
CA PHE A 73 14.34 4.52 1.85
C PHE A 73 14.31 3.69 0.57
N GLY A 74 14.89 4.20 -0.53
CA GLY A 74 14.86 3.52 -1.81
C GLY A 74 13.45 3.42 -2.42
N TRP A 75 13.23 2.37 -3.21
CA TRP A 75 11.94 2.07 -3.82
C TRP A 75 11.05 1.35 -2.82
N ILE A 76 9.80 1.79 -2.69
CA ILE A 76 8.78 1.16 -1.86
C ILE A 76 7.57 0.79 -2.70
N ASP A 77 7.04 -0.39 -2.42
CA ASP A 77 5.80 -0.91 -3.00
C ASP A 77 4.58 -0.45 -2.20
N TYR A 78 3.49 -0.20 -2.91
CA TYR A 78 2.21 0.14 -2.32
C TYR A 78 1.06 -0.36 -3.19
N TYR A 79 -0.06 -0.56 -2.52
CA TYR A 79 -1.27 -1.13 -3.08
C TYR A 79 -2.39 -0.12 -2.96
N VAL A 80 -3.09 0.13 -4.06
CA VAL A 80 -4.29 0.97 -4.08
C VAL A 80 -5.46 0.08 -4.43
N TYR A 81 -6.51 0.13 -3.60
CA TYR A 81 -7.79 -0.49 -3.88
C TYR A 81 -8.80 0.62 -4.22
N PRO A 82 -9.00 0.95 -5.52
CA PRO A 82 -9.75 2.14 -5.94
C PRO A 82 -11.17 2.19 -5.39
N ARG A 83 -11.81 1.03 -5.19
CA ARG A 83 -13.16 0.94 -4.61
C ARG A 83 -13.26 1.55 -3.21
N ALA A 84 -12.20 1.45 -2.42
CA ALA A 84 -12.12 2.01 -1.06
C ALA A 84 -11.28 3.30 -0.99
N PHE A 85 -10.56 3.65 -2.06
CA PHE A 85 -9.70 4.81 -2.09
C PHE A 85 -10.47 6.03 -2.59
N ALA A 86 -10.82 6.94 -1.67
CA ALA A 86 -11.62 8.13 -1.98
C ALA A 86 -10.91 9.17 -2.88
N LEU A 87 -9.67 8.91 -3.31
CA LEU A 87 -8.90 9.78 -4.18
C LEU A 87 -8.55 9.06 -5.48
N ASP A 88 -8.12 9.84 -6.48
CA ASP A 88 -7.44 9.31 -7.65
C ASP A 88 -6.16 8.57 -7.23
N ALA A 89 -5.87 7.43 -7.86
CA ALA A 89 -4.65 6.64 -7.62
C ALA A 89 -3.36 7.47 -7.76
N MET A 90 -3.34 8.48 -8.63
CA MET A 90 -2.22 9.41 -8.78
C MET A 90 -1.94 10.24 -7.52
N ALA A 91 -2.95 10.44 -6.67
CA ALA A 91 -2.79 11.13 -5.39
C ALA A 91 -2.27 10.21 -4.27
N ALA A 92 -2.10 8.90 -4.52
CA ALA A 92 -1.54 7.97 -3.53
C ALA A 92 -0.05 8.26 -3.25
N LYS A 93 0.76 8.56 -4.27
CA LYS A 93 2.21 8.75 -4.13
C LYS A 93 2.61 9.77 -3.04
N PRO A 94 2.07 11.00 -2.98
CA PRO A 94 2.43 11.94 -1.91
C PRO A 94 1.99 11.45 -0.52
N LEU A 95 0.89 10.71 -0.41
CA LEU A 95 0.44 10.11 0.85
C LEU A 95 1.39 8.99 1.30
N VAL A 96 1.83 8.14 0.38
CA VAL A 96 2.82 7.08 0.63
C VAL A 96 4.12 7.71 1.14
N ALA A 97 4.63 8.75 0.48
CA ALA A 97 5.84 9.43 0.92
C ALA A 97 5.70 9.99 2.34
N ALA A 98 4.61 10.70 2.64
CA ALA A 98 4.37 11.22 3.99
C ALA A 98 4.23 10.10 5.04
N ALA A 99 3.58 9.00 4.68
CA ALA A 99 3.41 7.85 5.56
C ALA A 99 4.74 7.16 5.89
N VAL A 100 5.58 6.93 4.88
CA VAL A 100 6.91 6.33 5.05
C VAL A 100 7.79 7.19 5.96
N GLN A 101 7.73 8.52 5.83
CA GLN A 101 8.45 9.44 6.72
C GLN A 101 7.98 9.33 8.18
N GLN A 102 6.66 9.24 8.42
CA GLN A 102 6.14 9.03 9.77
C GLN A 102 6.57 7.68 10.36
N TRP A 103 6.50 6.61 9.56
CA TRP A 103 6.96 5.28 9.95
C TRP A 103 8.45 5.24 10.28
N ALA A 104 9.27 5.92 9.48
CA ALA A 104 10.70 6.07 9.72
C ALA A 104 10.97 6.79 11.04
N GLY A 105 10.29 7.92 11.28
CA GLY A 105 10.36 8.65 12.54
C GLY A 105 9.91 7.84 13.76
N ALA A 106 9.03 6.86 13.56
CA ALA A 106 8.60 5.92 14.60
C ALA A 106 9.58 4.74 14.83
N GLY A 107 10.73 4.72 14.17
CA GLY A 107 11.75 3.67 14.34
C GLY A 107 11.51 2.42 13.49
N ARG A 108 10.72 2.54 12.40
CA ARG A 108 10.45 1.46 11.43
C ARG A 108 9.89 0.17 12.04
N PRO A 109 8.82 0.23 12.86
CA PRO A 109 8.20 -0.98 13.40
C PRO A 109 7.65 -1.87 12.28
N ALA A 110 7.49 -3.17 12.56
CA ALA A 110 7.03 -4.17 11.58
C ALA A 110 5.64 -3.84 10.98
N ARG A 111 4.78 -3.18 11.77
CA ARG A 111 3.49 -2.62 11.33
C ARG A 111 3.35 -1.22 11.90
N TYR A 112 2.86 -0.30 11.09
CA TYR A 112 2.55 1.07 11.49
C TYR A 112 1.34 1.58 10.73
N THR A 113 0.56 2.48 11.31
CA THR A 113 -0.51 3.17 10.59
C THR A 113 -0.24 4.66 10.69
N ALA A 114 0.22 5.25 9.59
CA ALA A 114 0.45 6.68 9.48
C ALA A 114 -0.89 7.42 9.43
N GLN A 115 -0.92 8.62 10.00
CA GLN A 115 -2.11 9.46 10.02
C GLN A 115 -1.79 10.76 9.28
N ILE A 116 -2.25 10.86 8.03
CA ILE A 116 -1.91 11.97 7.13
C ILE A 116 -3.04 12.99 7.15
N SER A 117 -2.76 14.17 7.70
CA SER A 117 -3.68 15.30 7.64
C SER A 117 -3.64 15.93 6.25
N ARG A 118 -4.81 16.03 5.60
CA ARG A 118 -5.04 16.85 4.41
C ARG A 118 -5.55 18.23 4.79
#